data_AF-A0A2M9GLX7-F1
#
_entry.id   AF-A0A2M9GLX7-F1
#
_cell.length_a   1.000
_cell.length_b   1.000
_cell.length_c   1.000
_cell.angle_alpha   90.00
_cell.angle_beta   90.00
_cell.angle_gamma   90.00
#
_symmetry.space_group_name_H-M   'P 1'
#
loop_
_entity.id
_entity.type
_entity.pdbx_description
1 polymer ?
#
loop_
_entity_poly.entity_id
_entity_poly.type
_entity_poly.pdbx_seq_one_letter_code
_entity_poly.pdbx_strand_id
1 'polypeptide(L)'
;MAAEPSRYTYDEAPTDGFMYAVRYQQAKLACGSLPEDLEADYAKAMWLTGEASPAFKASYAQRLATQPKWGKPASPEEQALACEQSQHTLRVTVQLARQWFPGGW
;
A
#
# COMPACT_ATOMS: atom_id res chain seq x y z
N MET A 1 -14.85 13.66 -26.75
CA MET A 1 -15.37 13.43 -25.39
C MET A 1 -14.16 13.37 -24.47
N ALA A 2 -13.86 14.46 -23.77
CA ALA A 2 -12.76 14.47 -22.81
C ALA A 2 -13.25 13.72 -21.56
N ALA A 3 -12.65 12.57 -21.28
CA ALA A 3 -12.89 11.88 -20.02
C ALA A 3 -12.51 12.83 -18.89
N GLU A 4 -13.41 13.03 -17.93
CA GLU A 4 -13.12 13.77 -16.71
C GLU A 4 -11.83 13.20 -16.10
N PRO A 5 -10.80 14.02 -15.82
CA PRO A 5 -9.58 13.50 -15.22
C PRO A 5 -9.99 12.89 -13.89
N SER A 6 -9.75 11.58 -13.74
CA SER A 6 -9.80 10.89 -12.47
C SER A 6 -9.18 11.80 -11.41
N ARG A 7 -9.95 12.15 -10.36
CA ARG A 7 -9.45 12.95 -9.22
C ARG A 7 -8.23 12.32 -8.52
N TYR A 8 -7.91 11.08 -8.87
CA TYR A 8 -6.64 10.44 -8.62
C TYR A 8 -5.82 10.48 -9.92
N THR A 9 -5.10 11.57 -10.14
CA THR A 9 -4.01 11.60 -11.11
C THR A 9 -2.91 10.71 -10.59
N TYR A 10 -2.71 9.55 -11.22
CA TYR A 10 -1.57 8.67 -10.95
C TYR A 10 -0.26 9.26 -11.47
N ASP A 11 -0.25 10.51 -11.92
CA ASP A 11 0.94 11.25 -12.35
C ASP A 11 1.81 11.73 -11.18
N GLU A 12 1.24 11.86 -9.98
CA GLU A 12 1.94 12.40 -8.81
C GLU A 12 1.93 11.41 -7.64
N ALA A 13 3.02 11.42 -6.86
CA ALA A 13 3.12 10.61 -5.66
C ALA A 13 2.10 11.07 -4.60
N PRO A 14 1.45 10.14 -3.90
CA PRO A 14 0.41 10.46 -2.92
C PRO A 14 0.99 11.21 -1.74
N THR A 15 0.21 12.15 -1.18
CA THR A 15 0.57 12.92 0.01
C THR A 15 -0.08 12.41 1.29
N ASP A 16 -1.04 11.48 1.18
CA ASP A 16 -1.63 10.77 2.31
C ASP A 16 -1.20 9.30 2.31
N GLY A 17 -0.51 8.91 3.38
CA GLY A 17 -0.02 7.55 3.61
C GLY A 17 -0.96 6.68 4.42
N PHE A 18 -2.08 7.22 4.92
CA PHE A 18 -2.99 6.50 5.80
C PHE A 18 -3.53 5.23 5.13
N MET A 19 -4.05 5.36 3.90
CA MET A 19 -4.63 4.23 3.17
C MET A 19 -3.58 3.16 2.78
N TYR A 20 -2.34 3.58 2.57
CA TYR A 20 -1.22 2.68 2.28
C TYR A 20 -0.83 1.87 3.52
N ALA A 21 -0.71 2.51 4.68
CA ALA A 21 -0.46 1.81 5.94
C ALA A 21 -1.60 0.81 6.27
N VAL A 22 -2.86 1.22 6.04
CA VAL A 22 -4.04 0.34 6.17
C VAL A 22 -3.91 -0.91 5.30
N ARG A 23 -3.64 -0.75 4.01
CA ARG A 23 -3.54 -1.87 3.07
C ARG A 23 -2.41 -2.83 3.45
N TYR A 24 -1.27 -2.29 3.87
CA TYR A 24 -0.14 -3.10 4.32
C TYR A 24 -0.46 -3.93 5.56
N GLN A 25 -1.02 -3.32 6.61
CA GLN A 25 -1.39 -4.07 7.81
C GLN A 25 -2.50 -5.10 7.51
N GLN A 26 -3.46 -4.77 6.65
CA GLN A 26 -4.51 -5.71 6.22
C GLN A 26 -3.91 -6.90 5.47
N ALA A 27 -2.93 -6.66 4.60
CA ALA A 27 -2.24 -7.70 3.87
C ALA A 27 -1.48 -8.67 4.79
N LYS A 28 -0.76 -8.14 5.79
CA LYS A 28 -0.08 -8.96 6.80
C LYS A 28 -1.05 -9.82 7.61
N LEU A 29 -2.23 -9.29 7.93
CA LEU A 29 -3.24 -10.06 8.68
C LEU A 29 -3.96 -11.10 7.83
N ALA A 30 -4.28 -10.76 6.57
CA ALA A 30 -4.94 -11.70 5.66
C ALA A 30 -4.01 -12.88 5.32
N CYS A 31 -2.75 -12.59 4.99
CA CYS A 31 -1.77 -13.60 4.59
C CYS A 31 -1.04 -14.27 5.77
N GLY A 32 -1.04 -13.68 6.96
CA GLY A 32 -0.17 -14.06 8.08
C GLY A 32 1.27 -13.61 7.87
N SER A 33 1.87 -13.97 6.73
CA SER A 33 3.17 -13.46 6.26
C SER A 33 3.09 -13.09 4.79
N LEU A 34 3.69 -11.97 4.41
CA LEU A 34 3.85 -11.57 3.01
C LEU A 34 5.12 -12.20 2.43
N PRO A 35 5.21 -12.37 1.10
CA PRO A 35 6.46 -12.71 0.43
C PRO A 35 7.52 -11.64 0.72
N GLU A 36 8.74 -12.04 1.09
CA GLU A 36 9.82 -11.12 1.48
C GLU A 36 10.13 -10.10 0.39
N ASP A 37 10.22 -10.52 -0.88
CA ASP A 37 10.46 -9.61 -2.01
C ASP A 37 9.39 -8.53 -2.12
N LEU A 38 8.12 -8.91 -1.94
CA LEU A 38 6.99 -7.97 -2.00
C LEU A 38 7.00 -7.01 -0.81
N GLU A 39 7.31 -7.49 0.39
CA GLU A 39 7.38 -6.64 1.58
C GLU A 39 8.55 -5.64 1.48
N ALA A 40 9.71 -6.08 0.98
CA ALA A 40 10.88 -5.24 0.75
C ALA A 40 10.62 -4.17 -0.33
N ASP A 41 10.06 -4.58 -1.47
CA ASP A 41 9.66 -3.66 -2.54
C ASP A 41 8.65 -2.63 -2.00
N TYR A 42 7.62 -3.09 -1.28
CA TYR A 42 6.62 -2.19 -0.73
C TYR A 42 7.22 -1.21 0.29
N ALA A 43 8.09 -1.68 1.19
CA ALA A 43 8.78 -0.81 2.14
C ALA A 43 9.61 0.26 1.44
N LYS A 44 10.32 -0.10 0.36
CA LYS A 44 11.07 0.83 -0.47
C LYS A 44 10.17 1.85 -1.16
N ALA A 45 9.04 1.42 -1.72
CA ALA A 45 8.03 2.30 -2.32
C ALA A 45 7.51 3.35 -1.31
N MET A 46 7.17 2.92 -0.09
CA MET A 46 6.70 3.81 0.96
C MET A 46 7.79 4.75 1.45
N TRP A 47 9.04 4.30 1.51
CA TRP A 47 10.17 5.15 1.85
C TRP A 47 10.39 6.26 0.83
N LEU A 48 10.47 5.93 -0.47
CA LEU A 48 10.59 6.92 -1.55
C LEU A 48 9.45 7.94 -1.53
N THR A 49 8.22 7.46 -1.34
CA THR A 49 7.03 8.31 -1.25
C THR A 49 7.08 9.22 -0.02
N GLY A 50 7.55 8.71 1.12
CA GLY A 50 7.72 9.49 2.35
C GLY A 50 8.85 10.52 2.30
N GLU A 51 9.92 10.25 1.54
CA GLU A 51 10.98 11.25 1.29
C GLU A 51 10.48 12.35 0.34
N ALA A 52 9.62 12.01 -0.63
CA ALA A 52 8.99 12.99 -1.51
C ALA A 52 7.90 13.82 -0.81
N SER A 53 7.24 13.27 0.22
CA SER A 53 6.17 13.95 0.95
C SER A 53 6.26 13.72 2.47
N PRO A 54 6.66 14.73 3.25
CA PRO A 54 6.66 14.65 4.72
C PRO A 54 5.26 14.38 5.31
N ALA A 55 4.20 14.91 4.67
CA ALA A 55 2.82 14.67 5.07
C ALA A 55 2.42 13.19 4.91
N PHE A 56 2.89 12.55 3.83
CA PHE A 56 2.71 11.13 3.61
C PHE A 56 3.40 10.32 4.70
N LYS A 57 4.67 10.65 4.97
CA LYS A 57 5.47 9.96 6.00
C LYS A 57 4.82 10.02 7.38
N ALA A 58 4.30 11.18 7.75
CA ALA A 58 3.62 11.39 9.04
C ALA A 58 2.33 10.56 9.15
N SER A 59 1.45 10.63 8.15
CA SER A 59 0.17 9.88 8.13
C SER A 59 0.39 8.36 8.04
N TYR A 60 1.36 7.91 7.25
CA TYR A 60 1.76 6.51 7.15
C TYR A 60 2.25 5.96 8.50
N ALA A 61 3.20 6.65 9.14
CA ALA A 61 3.76 6.24 10.43
C ALA A 61 2.71 6.26 11.56
N GLN A 62 1.88 7.30 11.61
CA GLN A 62 0.79 7.40 12.58
C GLN A 62 -0.16 6.19 12.47
N ARG A 63 -0.49 5.79 11.24
CA ARG A 63 -1.38 4.67 11.01
C ARG A 63 -0.72 3.32 11.31
N LEU A 64 0.55 3.13 10.98
CA LEU A 64 1.26 1.90 11.35
C LEU A 64 1.33 1.69 12.87
N ALA A 65 1.41 2.78 13.64
CA ALA A 65 1.41 2.73 15.11
C ALA A 65 0.04 2.33 15.70
N THR A 66 -1.05 2.50 14.95
CA THR A 66 -2.37 2.03 15.36
C THR A 66 -2.66 0.68 14.75
N GLN A 67 -2.92 -0.34 15.57
CA GLN A 67 -3.51 -1.59 15.08
C GLN A 67 -5.02 -1.40 14.92
N PRO A 68 -5.57 -1.34 13.71
CA PRO A 68 -7.00 -1.49 13.50
C PRO A 68 -7.51 -2.82 14.02
N LYS A 69 -8.67 -2.76 14.67
CA LYS A 69 -9.48 -3.93 15.04
C LYS A 69 -10.14 -4.48 13.78
N TRP A 70 -9.42 -5.26 12.98
CA TRP A 70 -10.03 -6.01 11.89
C TRP A 70 -10.61 -7.32 12.39
N GLY A 71 -11.79 -7.68 11.88
CA GLY A 71 -12.32 -9.02 12.03
C GLY A 71 -11.44 -10.01 11.28
N LYS A 72 -11.14 -11.15 11.90
CA LYS A 72 -10.57 -12.28 11.16
C LYS A 72 -11.59 -12.75 10.12
N PRO A 73 -11.15 -13.14 8.91
CA PRO A 73 -12.04 -13.73 7.91
C PRO A 73 -12.79 -14.92 8.52
N ALA A 74 -14.07 -15.07 8.17
CA ALA A 74 -14.93 -16.10 8.77
C ALA A 74 -14.62 -17.51 8.24
N SER A 75 -14.00 -17.61 7.06
CA SER A 75 -13.61 -18.88 6.43
C SER A 75 -12.17 -18.86 5.86
N PRO A 76 -11.54 -20.05 5.71
CA PRO A 76 -10.22 -20.17 5.08
C PRO A 76 -10.19 -19.72 3.62
N GLU A 77 -11.29 -19.91 2.88
CA GLU A 77 -11.42 -19.49 1.48
C GLU A 77 -11.46 -17.96 1.36
N GLU A 78 -12.22 -17.29 2.23
CA GLU A 78 -12.22 -15.82 2.31
C GLU A 78 -10.85 -15.28 2.73
N GLN A 79 -10.13 -15.99 3.62
CA GLN A 79 -8.78 -15.60 4.01
C GLN A 79 -7.79 -15.72 2.85
N ALA A 80 -7.84 -16.81 2.08
CA ALA A 80 -7.00 -17.00 0.90
C ALA A 80 -7.26 -15.90 -0.15
N LEU A 81 -8.54 -15.64 -0.45
CA LEU A 81 -8.93 -14.60 -1.40
C LEU A 81 -8.50 -13.20 -0.93
N ALA A 82 -8.71 -12.89 0.36
CA ALA A 82 -8.28 -11.61 0.94
C ALA A 82 -6.75 -11.45 0.88
N CYS A 83 -6.00 -12.54 1.08
CA CYS A 83 -4.56 -12.53 0.95
C CYS A 83 -4.11 -12.27 -0.49
N GLU A 84 -4.68 -12.97 -1.48
CA GLU A 84 -4.36 -12.75 -2.89
C GLU A 84 -4.67 -11.33 -3.35
N GLN A 85 -5.86 -10.81 -3.01
CA GLN A 85 -6.25 -9.43 -3.33
C GLN A 85 -5.33 -8.41 -2.66
N SER A 86 -4.93 -8.66 -1.42
CA SER A 86 -4.02 -7.78 -0.70
C SER A 86 -2.62 -7.78 -1.33
N GLN A 87 -2.08 -8.96 -1.67
CA GLN A 87 -0.80 -9.07 -2.37
C GLN A 87 -0.83 -8.37 -3.73
N HIS A 88 -1.90 -8.56 -4.49
CA HIS A 88 -2.09 -7.88 -5.77
C HIS A 88 -2.09 -6.35 -5.60
N THR A 89 -2.83 -5.85 -4.61
CA THR A 89 -2.88 -4.41 -4.30
C THR A 89 -1.49 -3.86 -3.95
N LEU A 90 -0.72 -4.57 -3.12
CA LEU A 90 0.65 -4.14 -2.78
C LEU A 90 1.56 -4.12 -4.01
N ARG A 91 1.47 -5.12 -4.90
CA ARG A 91 2.23 -5.14 -6.16
C ARG A 91 1.90 -3.96 -7.06
N VAL A 92 0.61 -3.63 -7.20
CA VAL A 92 0.18 -2.45 -7.97
C VAL A 92 0.72 -1.17 -7.34
N THR A 93 0.70 -1.04 -6.02
CA THR A 93 1.31 0.10 -5.33
C THR A 93 2.81 0.22 -5.60
N VAL A 94 3.55 -0.90 -5.55
CA VAL A 94 4.98 -0.93 -5.90
C VAL A 94 5.20 -0.48 -7.34
N GLN A 95 4.39 -0.96 -8.28
CA GLN A 95 4.49 -0.56 -9.69
C GLN A 95 4.23 0.94 -9.87
N LEU A 96 3.23 1.51 -9.19
CA LEU A 96 2.97 2.94 -9.21
C LEU A 96 4.14 3.74 -8.63
N ALA A 97 4.71 3.30 -7.50
CA ALA A 97 5.89 3.94 -6.95
C ALA A 97 7.12 3.85 -7.86
N ARG A 98 7.26 2.77 -8.64
CA ARG A 98 8.29 2.68 -9.70
C ARG A 98 8.08 3.68 -10.83
N GLN A 99 6.83 4.00 -11.16
CA GLN A 99 6.51 5.02 -12.17
C GLN A 99 6.80 6.43 -11.65
N TRP A 100 6.48 6.72 -10.38
CA TRP A 100 6.76 8.03 -9.77
C TRP A 100 8.26 8.26 -9.52
N PHE A 101 9.01 7.21 -9.21
CA PHE A 101 10.41 7.29 -8.79
C PHE A 101 11.33 6.40 -9.65
N PRO A 102 11.43 6.61 -10.97
CA PRO A 102 12.15 5.70 -11.87
C PRO A 102 13.66 5.55 -11.56
N GLY A 103 14.27 6.53 -10.88
CA GLY A 103 15.68 6.49 -10.45
C GLY A 103 15.91 6.00 -9.01
N GLY A 104 14.85 5.66 -8.26
CA GLY A 104 14.93 5.28 -6.85
C GLY A 104 15.04 3.78 -6.58
N TRP A 105 14.99 2.95 -7.62
CA TRP A 105 14.85 1.49 -7.53
C TRP A 105 16.14 0.72 -7.79
#